data_AF-A0A6C0B7M7-F1
#
_entry.id   AF-A0A6C0B7M7-F1
#
_cell.length_a   1.000
_cell.length_b   1.000
_cell.length_c   1.000
_cell.angle_alpha   90.00
_cell.angle_beta   90.00
_cell.angle_gamma   90.00
#
_symmetry.space_group_name_H-M   'P 1'
#
loop_
_entity.id
_entity.type
_entity.pdbx_description
1 polymer ?
#
loop_
_entity_poly.entity_id
_entity_poly.type
_entity_poly.pdbx_seq_one_letter_code
_entity_poly.pdbx_strand_id
1 'polypeptide(L)'
;MQYPLGIPPNLRTNIDYVFILRENYLANRKKIWENFASMFPTLESFCSVMDQTTENYGALVLNNNAKSNKITDQIFWYKAEDRPDYKLGSKEFWELSKNLTDDDEGDEYDPNAKRKAKGNNIMVKKTGGSGGKW
;
A
#
# COMPACT_ATOMS: atom_id res chain seq x y z
N MET A 1 3.35 6.05 1.64
CA MET A 1 3.38 7.03 2.76
C MET A 1 1.97 7.20 3.26
N GLN A 2 1.66 6.78 4.49
CA GLN A 2 0.27 6.79 5.01
C GLN A 2 -0.16 8.18 5.50
N TYR A 3 0.76 9.00 5.99
CA TYR A 3 0.46 10.34 6.50
C TYR A 3 1.17 11.43 5.69
N PRO A 4 0.45 12.45 5.18
CA PRO A 4 1.05 13.52 4.37
C PRO A 4 2.14 14.31 5.11
N LEU A 5 2.09 14.34 6.44
CA LEU A 5 3.06 15.03 7.29
C LEU A 5 4.37 14.26 7.54
N GLY A 6 4.46 12.99 7.12
CA GLY A 6 5.66 12.18 7.36
C GLY A 6 6.88 12.60 6.53
N ILE A 7 6.68 13.38 5.46
CA ILE A 7 7.77 13.98 4.68
C ILE A 7 7.95 15.41 5.16
N PRO A 8 9.14 15.79 5.66
CA PRO A 8 9.41 17.15 6.08
C PRO A 8 9.43 18.11 4.87
N PRO A 9 9.11 19.41 5.07
CA PRO A 9 8.94 20.36 3.95
C PRO A 9 10.14 20.45 2.99
N ASN A 10 11.36 20.38 3.51
CA ASN A 10 12.61 20.42 2.75
C ASN A 10 12.76 19.26 1.75
N LEU A 11 12.14 18.11 2.01
CA LEU A 11 12.16 16.98 1.08
C LEU A 11 11.01 17.04 0.07
N ARG A 12 9.93 17.76 0.35
CA ARG A 12 8.77 17.87 -0.56
C ARG A 12 9.10 18.60 -1.85
N THR A 13 9.98 19.60 -1.77
CA THR A 13 10.45 20.35 -2.95
C THR A 13 11.26 19.50 -3.91
N ASN A 14 11.79 18.37 -3.46
CA ASN A 14 12.57 17.44 -4.29
C ASN A 14 11.70 16.34 -4.91
N ILE A 15 10.37 16.37 -4.69
CA ILE A 15 9.45 15.37 -5.22
C ILE A 15 8.89 15.89 -6.54
N ASP A 16 9.24 15.19 -7.63
CA ASP A 16 8.72 15.48 -8.97
C ASP A 16 7.25 15.08 -9.12
N TYR A 17 6.89 13.89 -8.63
CA TYR A 17 5.55 13.32 -8.79
C TYR A 17 4.94 12.88 -7.46
N VAL A 18 3.70 13.30 -7.22
CA VAL A 18 2.90 12.90 -6.05
C VAL A 18 1.67 12.15 -6.53
N PHE A 19 1.52 10.90 -6.07
CA PHE A 19 0.34 10.09 -6.33
C PHE A 19 -0.57 10.13 -5.11
N ILE A 20 -1.81 10.56 -5.30
CA ILE A 20 -2.83 10.69 -4.26
C ILE A 20 -3.92 9.67 -4.56
N LEU A 21 -4.08 8.73 -3.64
CA LEU A 21 -5.15 7.74 -3.65
C LEU A 21 -6.37 8.29 -2.89
N ARG A 22 -7.47 7.54 -2.94
CA ARG A 22 -8.70 7.89 -2.23
C ARG A 22 -8.44 8.15 -0.75
N GLU A 23 -8.87 9.31 -0.28
CA GLU A 23 -8.85 9.71 1.13
C GLU A 23 -10.25 10.16 1.54
N ASN A 24 -10.84 9.60 2.61
CA ASN A 24 -12.23 9.91 2.98
C ASN A 24 -12.33 11.04 4.02
N TYR A 25 -11.31 11.21 4.87
CA TYR A 25 -11.38 12.17 5.97
C TYR A 25 -11.05 13.58 5.49
N LEU A 26 -12.00 14.52 5.61
CA LEU A 26 -11.82 15.92 5.19
C LEU A 26 -10.59 16.57 5.86
N ALA A 27 -10.32 16.25 7.14
CA ALA A 27 -9.15 16.74 7.84
C ALA A 27 -7.83 16.30 7.19
N ASN A 28 -7.78 15.08 6.66
CA ASN A 28 -6.61 14.58 5.92
C ASN A 28 -6.54 15.18 4.52
N ARG A 29 -7.68 15.29 3.82
CA ARG A 29 -7.77 15.97 2.52
C ARG A 29 -7.22 17.40 2.59
N LYS A 30 -7.60 18.15 3.63
CA LYS A 30 -7.10 19.52 3.88
C LYS A 30 -5.58 19.55 4.04
N LYS A 31 -5.01 18.63 4.82
CA LYS A 31 -3.56 18.52 4.97
C LYS A 31 -2.86 18.19 3.65
N ILE A 32 -3.42 17.29 2.84
CA ILE A 32 -2.87 16.96 1.52
C ILE A 32 -2.90 18.20 0.62
N TRP A 33 -4.02 18.90 0.57
CA TRP A 33 -4.18 20.12 -0.22
C TRP A 33 -3.18 21.21 0.18
N GLU A 34 -3.06 21.51 1.47
CA GLU A 34 -2.15 22.56 1.98
C GLU A 34 -0.67 22.25 1.72
N ASN A 35 -0.28 20.96 1.69
CA ASN A 35 1.14 20.57 1.64
C ASN A 35 1.61 20.08 0.27
N PHE A 36 0.71 19.58 -0.57
CA PHE A 36 1.05 18.98 -1.86
C PHE A 36 0.21 19.48 -3.04
N ALA A 37 -1.04 19.88 -2.82
CA ALA A 37 -1.99 20.20 -3.90
C ALA A 37 -2.40 21.69 -3.94
N SER A 38 -1.53 22.60 -3.47
CA SER A 38 -1.81 24.04 -3.39
C SER A 38 -2.00 24.74 -4.74
N MET A 39 -1.76 24.04 -5.85
CA MET A 39 -2.10 24.48 -7.21
C MET A 39 -3.61 24.53 -7.47
N PHE A 40 -4.42 23.80 -6.69
CA PHE A 40 -5.88 23.94 -6.71
C PHE A 40 -6.28 25.22 -5.98
N PRO A 41 -7.12 26.08 -6.60
CA PRO A 41 -7.48 27.37 -6.02
C PRO A 41 -8.32 27.26 -4.74
N THR A 42 -9.09 26.19 -4.58
CA THR A 42 -9.91 25.93 -3.39
C THR A 42 -9.85 24.47 -2.95
N LEU A 43 -10.10 24.24 -1.66
CA LEU A 43 -10.21 22.89 -1.12
C LEU A 43 -11.38 22.11 -1.74
N GLU A 44 -12.51 22.76 -2.04
CA GLU A 44 -13.63 22.08 -2.72
C GLU A 44 -13.24 21.59 -4.11
N SER A 45 -12.49 22.40 -4.88
CA SER A 45 -12.03 22.01 -6.22
C SER A 45 -11.11 20.79 -6.15
N PHE A 46 -10.18 20.78 -5.19
CA PHE A 46 -9.33 19.62 -4.93
C PHE A 46 -10.15 18.37 -4.57
N CYS A 47 -11.07 18.48 -3.60
CA CYS A 47 -11.90 17.35 -3.17
C CYS A 47 -12.72 16.78 -4.33
N SER A 48 -13.36 17.64 -5.13
CA SER A 48 -14.19 17.22 -6.26
C SER A 48 -13.39 16.46 -7.32
N VAL A 49 -12.20 16.96 -7.67
CA VAL A 49 -11.33 16.29 -8.65
C VAL A 49 -10.74 15.00 -8.09
N MET A 50 -10.35 14.99 -6.81
CA MET A 50 -9.84 13.79 -6.16
C MET A 50 -10.90 12.68 -6.14
N ASP A 51 -12.16 13.00 -5.85
CA ASP A 51 -13.24 12.01 -5.84
C ASP A 51 -13.43 11.38 -7.24
N GLN A 52 -13.47 12.19 -8.30
CA GLN A 52 -13.63 11.69 -9.68
C GLN A 52 -12.44 10.86 -10.19
N THR A 53 -11.23 11.17 -9.72
CA THR A 53 -9.98 10.57 -10.25
C THR A 53 -9.46 9.40 -9.42
N THR A 54 -9.99 9.20 -8.20
CA THR A 54 -9.58 8.11 -7.30
C THR A 54 -10.61 6.97 -7.22
N GLU A 55 -11.63 7.00 -8.08
CA GLU A 55 -12.53 5.86 -8.29
C GLU A 55 -11.86 4.75 -9.11
N ASN A 56 -12.35 3.51 -8.97
CA ASN A 56 -11.96 2.36 -9.81
C ASN A 56 -10.45 2.12 -9.90
N TYR A 57 -9.76 2.05 -8.74
CA TYR A 57 -8.29 1.90 -8.67
C TYR A 57 -7.51 3.03 -9.36
N GLY A 58 -8.12 4.21 -9.43
CA GLY A 58 -7.51 5.45 -9.89
C GLY A 58 -6.66 6.13 -8.81
N ALA A 59 -5.72 6.96 -9.26
CA ALA A 59 -4.93 7.86 -8.45
C ALA A 59 -4.83 9.22 -9.16
N LEU A 60 -4.98 10.28 -8.39
CA LEU A 60 -4.65 11.63 -8.84
C LEU A 60 -3.12 11.78 -8.84
N VAL A 61 -2.56 12.36 -9.91
CA VAL A 61 -1.13 12.53 -10.08
C VAL A 61 -0.82 14.02 -10.21
N LEU A 62 0.05 14.51 -9.33
CA LEU A 62 0.56 15.88 -9.37
C LEU A 62 1.99 15.86 -9.91
N ASN A 63 2.27 16.70 -10.91
CA ASN A 63 3.59 16.92 -11.49
C ASN A 63 4.13 18.28 -11.07
N ASN A 64 5.02 18.29 -10.09
CA ASN A 64 5.65 19.51 -9.57
C ASN A 64 6.79 20.03 -10.45
N ASN A 65 7.26 19.23 -11.41
CA ASN A 65 8.33 19.60 -12.35
C ASN A 65 7.76 20.19 -13.67
N ALA A 66 6.44 20.32 -13.80
CA ALA A 66 5.84 20.90 -14.99
C ALA A 66 6.30 22.35 -15.18
N LYS A 67 6.93 22.65 -16.33
CA LYS A 67 7.35 24.01 -16.72
C LYS A 67 6.18 24.83 -17.30
N SER A 68 5.02 24.76 -16.66
CA SER A 68 3.79 25.45 -17.08
C SER A 68 2.97 25.83 -15.85
N ASN A 69 2.31 26.99 -15.91
CA ASN A 69 1.39 27.45 -14.87
C ASN A 69 -0.05 26.95 -15.10
N LYS A 70 -0.31 26.22 -16.20
CA LYS A 70 -1.64 25.65 -16.45
C LYS A 70 -1.84 24.41 -15.60
N ILE A 71 -2.94 24.38 -14.86
CA ILE A 71 -3.29 23.25 -14.00
C ILE A 71 -3.42 21.93 -14.80
N THR A 72 -3.84 22.01 -16.06
CA THR A 72 -3.97 20.86 -16.98
C THR A 72 -2.64 20.20 -17.32
N ASP A 73 -1.53 20.94 -17.19
CA ASP A 73 -0.18 20.44 -17.49
C ASP A 73 0.51 19.90 -16.22
N GLN A 74 -0.07 20.16 -15.05
CA GLN A 74 0.42 19.76 -13.73
C GLN A 74 -0.35 18.57 -13.16
N ILE A 75 -1.62 18.41 -13.54
CA ILE A 75 -2.53 17.43 -12.92
C ILE A 75 -2.96 16.38 -13.93
N PHE A 76 -2.76 15.13 -13.55
CA PHE A 76 -3.13 13.95 -14.31
C PHE A 76 -3.86 12.96 -13.43
N TRP A 77 -4.38 11.89 -14.01
CA TRP A 77 -4.88 10.73 -13.28
C TRP A 77 -4.30 9.46 -13.89
N TYR A 78 -4.04 8.48 -13.04
CA TYR A 78 -3.56 7.16 -13.44
C TYR A 78 -4.56 6.13 -12.94
N LYS A 79 -4.93 5.18 -13.80
CA LYS A 79 -5.72 4.02 -13.40
C LYS A 79 -4.90 2.77 -13.61
N ALA A 80 -4.85 1.95 -12.56
CA ALA A 80 -4.14 0.67 -12.62
C ALA A 80 -4.84 -0.26 -13.62
N GLU A 81 -4.04 -1.02 -14.37
CA GLU A 81 -4.52 -2.11 -15.21
C GLU A 81 -4.82 -3.34 -14.37
N ASP A 82 -5.86 -4.09 -14.75
CA ASP A 82 -6.16 -5.37 -14.14
C ASP A 82 -5.00 -6.35 -14.38
N ARG A 83 -4.52 -6.96 -13.31
CA ARG A 83 -3.46 -7.96 -13.35
C ARG A 83 -4.08 -9.35 -13.21
N PRO A 84 -3.54 -10.37 -13.92
CA PRO A 84 -3.95 -11.74 -13.69
C PRO A 84 -3.61 -12.17 -12.25
N ASP A 85 -4.38 -13.11 -11.73
CA ASP A 85 -4.13 -13.70 -10.41
C ASP A 85 -2.71 -14.25 -10.33
N TYR A 86 -1.98 -13.82 -9.30
CA TYR A 86 -0.65 -14.32 -9.01
C TYR A 86 -0.58 -14.80 -7.56
N LYS A 87 0.23 -15.82 -7.31
CA LYS A 87 0.47 -16.34 -5.96
C LYS A 87 1.82 -15.86 -5.46
N LEU A 88 1.81 -15.22 -4.30
CA LEU A 88 3.03 -14.87 -3.58
C LEU A 88 3.47 -16.05 -2.71
N GLY A 89 4.77 -16.33 -2.66
CA GLY A 89 5.32 -17.45 -1.88
C GLY A 89 5.60 -18.70 -2.72
N SER A 90 6.46 -19.59 -2.20
CA SER A 90 6.82 -20.83 -2.91
C SER A 90 5.64 -21.81 -2.92
N LYS A 91 5.60 -22.66 -3.95
CA LYS A 91 4.58 -23.72 -4.09
C LYS A 91 4.51 -24.63 -2.85
N GLU A 92 5.66 -24.90 -2.24
CA GLU A 92 5.80 -25.75 -1.05
C GLU A 92 4.99 -25.21 0.15
N PHE A 93 4.99 -23.89 0.36
CA PHE A 93 4.20 -23.29 1.46
C PHE A 93 2.70 -23.34 1.19
N TRP A 94 2.26 -23.18 -0.06
CA TRP A 94 0.85 -23.33 -0.46
C TRP A 94 0.35 -24.77 -0.39
N GLU A 95 1.22 -25.75 -0.62
CA GLU A 95 0.90 -27.17 -0.47
C GLU A 95 0.83 -27.56 1.01
N LEU A 96 1.76 -27.04 1.82
CA LEU A 96 1.76 -27.25 3.26
C LEU A 96 0.52 -26.64 3.92
N SER A 97 0.11 -25.43 3.50
CA SER A 97 -1.03 -24.72 4.11
C SER A 97 -2.36 -25.44 3.93
N LYS A 98 -2.53 -26.24 2.86
CA LYS A 98 -3.73 -27.04 2.64
C LYS A 98 -3.92 -28.17 3.66
N ASN A 99 -2.83 -28.60 4.29
CA ASN A 99 -2.82 -29.68 5.27
C ASN A 99 -2.74 -29.16 6.71
N LEU A 100 -2.71 -27.85 6.91
CA LEU A 100 -2.92 -27.25 8.21
C LEU A 100 -4.44 -27.22 8.45
N THR A 101 -4.92 -28.08 9.36
CA THR A 101 -6.26 -27.91 9.93
C THR A 101 -6.29 -26.60 10.70
N ASP A 102 -7.31 -25.76 10.47
CA ASP A 102 -7.61 -24.63 11.35
C ASP A 102 -7.91 -25.20 12.74
N ASP A 103 -6.95 -25.11 13.66
CA ASP A 103 -7.11 -25.53 15.06
C ASP A 103 -8.08 -24.59 15.84
N ASP A 104 -8.76 -23.66 15.15
CA ASP A 104 -9.70 -22.68 15.72
C ASP A 104 -11.18 -23.14 15.65
N GLU A 105 -11.46 -24.39 15.30
CA GLU A 105 -12.77 -25.01 15.57
C GLU A 105 -12.70 -25.93 16.81
N GLY A 106 -12.91 -25.35 17.99
CA GLY A 106 -13.71 -26.04 19.02
C GLY A 106 -13.05 -26.58 20.29
N ASP A 107 -11.80 -26.24 20.63
CA ASP A 107 -11.25 -26.63 21.93
C ASP A 107 -11.62 -25.62 23.03
N GLU A 108 -12.77 -25.83 23.67
CA GLU A 108 -13.11 -25.23 24.96
C GLU A 108 -11.94 -25.49 25.95
N TYR A 109 -11.39 -24.41 26.52
CA TYR A 109 -10.19 -24.47 27.34
C TYR A 109 -10.42 -25.33 28.60
N ASP A 110 -10.01 -26.60 28.56
CA ASP A 110 -9.96 -27.49 29.74
C ASP A 110 -8.58 -27.38 30.43
N PRO A 111 -8.50 -26.79 31.64
CA PRO A 111 -7.25 -26.64 32.39
C PRO A 111 -6.66 -27.97 32.90
N ASN A 112 -7.41 -29.08 32.86
CA ASN A 112 -6.92 -30.42 33.22
C ASN A 112 -6.50 -31.25 32.00
N ALA A 113 -6.74 -30.79 30.77
CA ALA A 113 -6.32 -31.48 29.57
C ALA A 113 -4.79 -31.39 29.42
N LYS A 114 -4.10 -32.53 29.50
CA LYS A 114 -2.67 -32.63 29.15
C LYS A 114 -2.53 -32.39 27.65
N ARG A 115 -2.34 -31.12 27.25
CA ARG A 115 -2.02 -30.73 25.88
C ARG A 115 -0.73 -31.45 25.46
N LYS A 116 -0.86 -32.52 24.66
CA LYS A 116 0.28 -33.02 23.89
C LYS A 116 0.63 -31.92 22.90
N ALA A 117 1.77 -31.28 23.09
CA ALA A 117 2.30 -30.34 22.11
C ALA A 117 2.50 -31.08 20.80
N LYS A 118 1.53 -30.96 19.89
CA LYS A 118 1.63 -31.43 18.51
C LYS A 118 2.49 -30.39 17.80
N GLY A 119 3.79 -30.44 18.08
CA GLY A 119 4.76 -29.53 17.49
C GLY A 119 4.76 -29.71 15.98
N ASN A 120 4.35 -28.68 15.25
CA ASN A 120 4.56 -28.63 13.81
C ASN A 120 6.07 -28.68 13.56
N ASN A 121 6.52 -29.72 12.87
CA ASN A 121 7.92 -29.95 12.58
C ASN A 121 8.32 -29.00 11.43
N ILE A 122 8.63 -27.74 11.77
CA ILE A 122 9.09 -26.73 10.80
C ILE A 122 10.50 -27.14 10.35
N MET A 123 10.59 -27.75 9.18
CA MET A 123 11.86 -28.16 8.59
C MET A 123 12.53 -26.94 7.92
N VAL A 124 13.47 -26.30 8.63
CA VAL A 124 14.23 -25.16 8.09
C VAL A 124 15.29 -25.67 7.11
N LYS A 125 15.04 -25.53 5.80
CA LYS A 125 16.11 -25.69 4.79
C LYS A 125 16.86 -24.39 4.62
N LYS A 126 18.12 -24.37 5.07
CA LYS A 126 19.07 -23.30 4.77
C LYS A 126 19.46 -23.39 3.29
N THR A 127 19.05 -22.42 2.48
CA THR A 127 19.63 -22.24 1.14
C THR A 127 21.07 -21.75 1.33
N GLY A 128 22.03 -22.66 1.15
CA GLY A 128 23.44 -22.33 1.21
C GLY A 128 23.77 -21.31 0.12
N GLY A 129 24.22 -20.13 0.53
CA GLY A 129 24.91 -19.22 -0.39
C GLY A 129 26.15 -19.92 -0.90
N SER A 130 26.11 -20.34 -2.16
CA SER A 130 27.31 -20.71 -2.91
C SER A 130 28.08 -19.42 -3.15
N GLY A 131 29.10 -19.20 -2.31
CA GLY A 131 30.07 -18.13 -2.45
C GLY A 131 30.65 -18.11 -3.87
N GLY A 132 30.78 -16.89 -4.40
CA GLY A 132 31.55 -16.65 -5.60
C GLY A 132 32.97 -17.17 -5.45
N LYS A 133 33.48 -17.75 -6.53
CA LYS A 133 34.91 -17.86 -6.81
C LYS A 133 35.12 -17.23 -8.19
N TRP A 134 35.88 -16.13 -8.15
CA TRP A 134 36.68 -15.46 -9.19
C TRP A 134 36.36 -15.74 -10.66
#